data_AF-A0A9D7EXZ1-F1
#
_entry.id   AF-A0A9D7EXZ1-F1
#
_cell.length_a   1.000
_cell.length_b   1.000
_cell.length_c   1.000
_cell.angle_alpha   90.00
_cell.angle_beta   90.00
_cell.angle_gamma   90.00
#
_symmetry.space_group_name_H-M   'P 1'
#
loop_
_entity.id
_entity.type
_entity.pdbx_description
1 polymer ?
#
loop_
_entity_poly.entity_id
_entity_poly.type
_entity_poly.pdbx_seq_one_letter_code
_entity_poly.pdbx_strand_id
1 'polypeptide(L)'
;MRICLLCLLFISSAVNSKSQDLASDSLKFNPMIDSIAEKLVSMAMINPRISTIENTTDAADYDVRRSRTAWLNNIAVAGNLNEISLRQGGTVDPLIQSTQYPRYNIGVVMPLGLFINNGKTTKSNYYKYEALNDQIRIEKQNIRKEVLNLYNDYLLNKQLLAIRQTILQDSKILLSRHEEKFVNGEITLELYTITSKQYNTDKTAVLSMIHELKQTVTDLEALIGMNIEIALDQIHRESGTRN
;
A
#
# COMPACT_ATOMS: atom_id res chain seq x y z
N MET A 1 35.73 80.62 24.03
CA MET A 1 34.37 80.51 24.60
C MET A 1 33.43 80.10 23.48
N ARG A 2 32.57 79.10 23.75
CA ARG A 2 31.58 78.46 22.85
C ARG A 2 30.77 79.48 22.03
N ILE A 3 30.34 79.11 20.80
CA ILE A 3 28.96 79.28 20.26
C ILE A 3 28.86 78.82 18.78
N CYS A 4 27.75 78.11 18.52
CA CYS A 4 27.02 77.80 17.28
C CYS A 4 27.74 77.14 16.07
N LEU A 5 27.46 75.88 15.72
CA LEU A 5 26.18 75.26 15.33
C LEU A 5 25.69 75.77 13.96
N LEU A 6 26.09 75.08 12.88
CA LEU A 6 25.25 74.96 11.69
C LEU A 6 25.44 73.58 11.06
N CYS A 7 24.37 72.80 11.17
CA CYS A 7 24.23 71.44 10.67
C CYS A 7 24.31 71.39 9.15
N LEU A 8 25.30 70.70 8.61
CA LEU A 8 25.31 70.22 7.23
C LEU A 8 24.83 68.77 7.25
N LEU A 9 23.50 68.60 7.26
CA LEU A 9 22.83 67.31 7.14
C LEU A 9 23.04 66.78 5.72
N PHE A 10 23.97 65.84 5.58
CA PHE A 10 24.00 64.90 4.46
C PHE A 10 22.74 64.03 4.51
N ILE A 11 21.79 64.32 3.63
CA ILE A 11 20.62 63.49 3.36
C ILE A 11 21.12 62.21 2.71
N SER A 12 21.29 61.16 3.53
CA SER A 12 21.45 59.79 3.06
C SER A 12 20.08 59.29 2.60
N SER A 13 19.82 59.36 1.30
CA SER A 13 18.75 58.60 0.67
C SER A 13 19.12 57.12 0.66
N ALA A 14 18.78 56.43 1.75
CA ALA A 14 18.71 54.97 1.76
C ALA A 14 17.54 54.56 0.86
N VAL A 15 17.86 54.10 -0.36
CA VAL A 15 16.94 53.38 -1.22
C VAL A 15 16.62 52.06 -0.51
N ASN A 16 15.52 52.05 0.24
CA ASN A 16 14.90 50.82 0.72
C ASN A 16 14.24 50.16 -0.49
N SER A 17 15.01 49.37 -1.23
CA SER A 17 14.46 48.36 -2.12
C SER A 17 13.67 47.38 -1.25
N LYS A 18 12.35 47.57 -1.15
CA LYS A 18 11.44 46.51 -0.74
C LYS A 18 11.50 45.44 -1.83
N SER A 19 12.43 44.50 -1.67
CA SER A 19 12.31 43.19 -2.26
C SER A 19 10.90 42.70 -1.95
N GLN A 20 10.07 42.57 -2.97
CA GLN A 20 8.79 41.87 -2.83
C GLN A 20 9.14 40.46 -2.38
N ASP A 21 8.77 40.14 -1.15
CA ASP A 21 8.74 38.77 -0.62
C ASP A 21 7.68 38.01 -1.41
N LEU A 22 8.04 37.59 -2.63
CA LEU A 22 7.30 36.62 -3.41
C LEU A 22 7.60 35.25 -2.78
N ALA A 23 6.63 34.76 -2.01
CA ALA A 23 6.41 33.34 -1.76
C ALA A 23 7.59 32.56 -1.13
N SER A 24 7.94 32.90 0.11
CA SER A 24 8.56 31.95 1.05
C SER A 24 7.55 31.01 1.72
N ASP A 25 6.38 30.80 1.08
CA ASP A 25 5.39 29.76 1.42
C ASP A 25 5.60 28.46 0.62
N SER A 26 6.74 28.34 -0.06
CA SER A 26 7.11 27.14 -0.80
C SER A 26 7.86 26.15 0.11
N LEU A 27 7.18 25.03 0.43
CA LEU A 27 7.75 23.77 0.91
C LEU A 27 8.42 23.79 2.29
N LYS A 28 7.72 24.27 3.32
CA LYS A 28 8.05 23.83 4.69
C LYS A 28 7.55 22.40 4.87
N PHE A 29 8.47 21.47 5.16
CA PHE A 29 8.16 20.14 5.67
C PHE A 29 7.18 20.29 6.84
N ASN A 30 5.93 19.91 6.61
CA ASN A 30 4.87 20.03 7.59
C ASN A 30 4.75 18.69 8.34
N PRO A 31 5.20 18.58 9.60
CA PRO A 31 5.14 17.33 10.37
C PRO A 31 3.69 16.86 10.61
N MET A 32 2.70 17.73 10.39
CA MET A 32 1.28 17.37 10.46
C MET A 32 0.80 16.60 9.21
N ILE A 33 1.43 16.83 8.04
CA ILE A 33 1.18 16.06 6.81
C ILE A 33 1.65 14.62 7.02
N ASP A 34 2.81 14.43 7.67
CA ASP A 34 3.27 13.11 8.08
C ASP A 34 2.25 12.44 9.01
N SER A 35 1.75 13.13 10.05
CA SER A 35 0.80 12.48 10.98
C SER A 35 -0.52 12.03 10.34
N ILE A 36 -1.07 12.77 9.38
CA ILE A 36 -2.29 12.36 8.67
C ILE A 36 -1.98 11.20 7.72
N ALA A 37 -0.89 11.33 6.97
CA ALA A 37 -0.46 10.31 6.01
C ALA A 37 -0.16 8.97 6.71
N GLU A 38 0.50 9.00 7.87
CA GLU A 38 0.75 7.82 8.70
C GLU A 38 -0.54 7.13 9.18
N LYS A 39 -1.57 7.91 9.52
CA LYS A 39 -2.87 7.33 9.89
C LYS A 39 -3.60 6.71 8.69
N LEU A 40 -3.54 7.34 7.51
CA LEU A 40 -4.05 6.75 6.28
C LEU A 40 -3.32 5.44 5.97
N VAL A 41 -2.00 5.41 6.16
CA VAL A 41 -1.19 4.18 6.05
C VAL A 41 -1.69 3.13 7.03
N SER A 42 -1.97 3.49 8.29
CA SER A 42 -2.48 2.52 9.27
C SER A 42 -3.83 1.94 8.88
N MET A 43 -4.71 2.73 8.25
CA MET A 43 -6.00 2.25 7.74
C MET A 43 -5.77 1.27 6.57
N ALA A 44 -4.85 1.62 5.67
CA ALA A 44 -4.46 0.76 4.55
C ALA A 44 -3.70 -0.52 4.96
N MET A 45 -3.26 -0.68 6.21
CA MET A 45 -2.66 -1.94 6.65
C MET A 45 -3.68 -3.08 6.71
N ILE A 46 -4.98 -2.76 6.78
CA ILE A 46 -6.07 -3.74 6.71
C ILE A 46 -6.43 -3.95 5.23
N ASN A 47 -5.46 -4.38 4.43
CA ASN A 47 -5.66 -4.60 3.00
C ASN A 47 -5.77 -6.10 2.67
N PRO A 48 -6.71 -6.51 1.79
CA PRO A 48 -6.81 -7.89 1.32
C PRO A 48 -5.49 -8.46 0.76
N ARG A 49 -4.65 -7.64 0.13
CA ARG A 49 -3.31 -8.03 -0.38
C ARG A 49 -2.40 -8.55 0.72
N ILE A 50 -2.43 -7.94 1.90
CA ILE A 50 -1.64 -8.40 3.05
C ILE A 50 -2.26 -9.70 3.59
N SER A 51 -3.58 -9.73 3.74
CA SER A 51 -4.29 -10.89 4.28
C SER A 51 -4.08 -12.17 3.46
N THR A 52 -4.01 -12.09 2.12
CA THR A 52 -3.74 -13.26 1.28
C THR A 52 -2.34 -13.83 1.49
N ILE A 53 -1.34 -12.97 1.68
CA ILE A 53 0.03 -13.39 1.98
C ILE A 53 0.08 -13.97 3.40
N GLU A 54 -0.55 -13.32 4.39
CA GLU A 54 -0.65 -13.82 5.76
C GLU A 54 -1.28 -15.23 5.81
N ASN A 55 -2.39 -15.46 5.10
CA ASN A 55 -3.00 -16.79 5.01
C ASN A 55 -2.07 -17.82 4.36
N THR A 56 -1.25 -17.41 3.39
CA THR A 56 -0.27 -18.29 2.73
C THR A 56 0.91 -18.60 3.65
N THR A 57 1.34 -17.62 4.45
CA THR A 57 2.35 -17.77 5.49
C THR A 57 1.87 -18.75 6.57
N ASP A 58 0.62 -18.65 7.01
CA ASP A 58 0.03 -19.58 7.97
C ASP A 58 0.01 -21.01 7.43
N ALA A 59 -0.37 -21.19 6.15
CA ALA A 59 -0.29 -22.48 5.48
C ALA A 59 1.15 -23.04 5.47
N ALA A 60 2.15 -22.18 5.23
CA ALA A 60 3.56 -22.58 5.27
C ALA A 60 4.04 -22.93 6.68
N ASP A 61 3.55 -22.26 7.74
CA ASP A 61 3.83 -22.66 9.13
C ASP A 61 3.28 -24.06 9.42
N TYR A 62 2.05 -24.35 8.97
CA TYR A 62 1.48 -25.69 9.08
C TYR A 62 2.32 -26.74 8.35
N ASP A 63 2.89 -26.42 7.18
CA ASP A 63 3.80 -27.31 6.46
C ASP A 63 5.12 -27.57 7.21
N VAL A 64 5.66 -26.57 7.91
CA VAL A 64 6.83 -26.74 8.79
C VAL A 64 6.47 -27.66 9.97
N ARG A 65 5.33 -27.43 10.62
CA ARG A 65 4.87 -28.27 11.74
C ARG A 65 4.62 -29.71 11.29
N ARG A 66 3.98 -29.88 10.13
CA ARG A 66 3.72 -31.18 9.52
C ARG A 66 5.02 -31.90 9.16
N SER A 67 6.02 -31.22 8.60
CA SER A 67 7.29 -31.87 8.28
C SER A 67 8.06 -32.29 9.53
N ARG A 68 7.94 -31.56 10.65
CA ARG A 68 8.54 -31.96 11.94
C ARG A 68 7.99 -33.31 12.42
N THR A 69 6.72 -33.60 12.18
CA THR A 69 6.07 -34.85 12.61
C THR A 69 5.98 -35.91 11.51
N ALA A 70 6.40 -35.62 10.28
CA ALA A 70 6.23 -36.51 9.13
C ALA A 70 6.96 -37.86 9.28
N TRP A 71 7.98 -37.94 10.14
CA TRP A 71 8.64 -39.20 10.46
C TRP A 71 7.71 -40.22 11.15
N LEU A 72 6.69 -39.75 11.89
CA LEU A 72 5.70 -40.61 12.55
C LEU A 72 4.82 -41.36 11.53
N ASN A 73 4.54 -40.75 10.37
CA ASN A 73 3.72 -41.35 9.31
C ASN A 73 4.36 -42.59 8.67
N ASN A 74 5.64 -42.84 8.95
CA ASN A 74 6.41 -43.93 8.36
C ASN A 74 6.66 -45.08 9.34
N ILE A 75 6.08 -45.01 10.55
CA ILE A 75 6.07 -46.12 11.50
C ILE A 75 4.83 -46.96 11.21
N ALA A 76 5.03 -48.13 10.60
CA ALA A 76 3.96 -49.09 10.35
C ALA A 76 4.13 -50.30 11.27
N VAL A 77 3.06 -50.63 11.99
CA VAL A 77 2.96 -51.88 12.76
C VAL A 77 2.13 -52.84 11.92
N ALA A 78 2.75 -53.92 11.47
CA ALA A 78 2.08 -54.97 10.70
C ALA A 78 1.98 -56.23 11.56
N GLY A 79 0.77 -56.78 11.66
CA GLY A 79 0.51 -58.08 12.28
C GLY A 79 0.03 -59.07 11.23
N ASN A 80 0.59 -60.28 11.22
CA ASN A 80 0.07 -61.39 10.42
C ASN A 80 -0.35 -62.55 11.34
N LEU A 81 -1.53 -63.09 11.06
CA LEU A 81 -2.09 -64.28 11.70
C LEU A 81 -2.09 -65.42 10.69
N ASN A 82 -1.49 -66.55 11.05
CA ASN A 82 -1.37 -67.68 10.14
C ASN A 82 -2.41 -68.77 10.45
N GLU A 83 -3.50 -68.81 9.69
CA GLU A 83 -4.64 -69.73 9.90
C GLU A 83 -4.30 -71.21 9.66
N ILE A 84 -3.24 -71.52 8.91
CA ILE A 84 -2.76 -72.90 8.66
C ILE A 84 -2.32 -73.56 9.98
N SER A 85 -1.86 -72.75 10.94
CA SER A 85 -1.45 -73.20 12.27
C SER A 85 -2.59 -73.26 13.30
N LEU A 86 -3.75 -72.64 13.02
CA LEU A 86 -4.93 -72.62 13.88
C LEU A 86 -5.90 -73.78 13.60
N ARG A 87 -5.93 -74.31 12.37
CA ARG A 87 -6.78 -75.45 11.99
C ARG A 87 -6.09 -76.80 12.19
N GLN A 88 -5.68 -77.12 13.43
CA GLN A 88 -5.23 -78.47 13.81
C GLN A 88 -6.41 -79.39 14.19
N GLY A 89 -7.52 -79.34 13.46
CA GLY A 89 -8.78 -80.02 13.81
C GLY A 89 -9.39 -80.92 12.73
N GLY A 90 -8.69 -81.17 11.62
CA GLY A 90 -9.18 -82.03 10.55
C GLY A 90 -8.08 -82.96 10.04
N THR A 91 -8.40 -84.25 9.92
CA THR A 91 -7.55 -85.35 9.43
C THR A 91 -6.74 -85.00 8.18
N VAL A 92 -5.46 -84.66 8.33
CA VAL A 92 -4.50 -84.52 7.21
C VAL A 92 -3.10 -84.98 7.65
N ASP A 93 -2.48 -85.76 6.76
CA ASP A 93 -1.14 -86.37 6.72
C ASP A 93 -0.06 -85.86 7.72
N PRO A 94 0.57 -86.74 8.54
CA PRO A 94 1.65 -86.37 9.45
C PRO A 94 2.94 -85.86 8.78
N LEU A 95 3.15 -86.06 7.47
CA LEU A 95 4.28 -85.45 6.75
C LEU A 95 4.10 -83.93 6.49
N ILE A 96 2.86 -83.43 6.51
CA ILE A 96 2.53 -82.01 6.27
C ILE A 96 2.55 -81.19 7.59
N GLN A 97 2.47 -81.85 8.75
CA GLN A 97 2.44 -81.21 10.08
C GLN A 97 3.79 -80.66 10.57
N SER A 98 4.90 -80.90 9.86
CA SER A 98 6.26 -80.52 10.32
C SER A 98 6.64 -79.05 10.09
N THR A 99 5.89 -78.32 9.25
CA THR A 99 6.14 -76.89 9.04
C THR A 99 5.53 -76.04 10.17
N GLN A 100 6.27 -75.92 11.27
CA GLN A 100 5.97 -74.98 12.35
C GLN A 100 6.20 -73.54 11.88
N TYR A 101 5.23 -72.95 11.19
CA TYR A 101 5.23 -71.51 10.93
C TYR A 101 4.76 -70.75 12.18
N PRO A 102 5.36 -69.58 12.48
CA PRO A 102 4.97 -68.79 13.64
C PRO A 102 3.49 -68.39 13.54
N ARG A 103 2.74 -68.65 14.63
CA ARG A 103 1.29 -68.42 14.74
C ARG A 103 0.91 -66.94 14.67
N TYR A 104 1.82 -66.09 15.11
CA TYR A 104 1.70 -64.63 15.14
C TYR A 104 3.02 -64.03 14.68
N ASN A 105 2.97 -63.05 13.78
CA ASN A 105 4.13 -62.22 13.46
C ASN A 105 3.72 -60.76 13.64
N ILE A 106 4.46 -60.02 14.46
CA ILE A 106 4.32 -58.57 14.61
C ILE A 106 5.65 -57.96 14.18
N GLY A 107 5.61 -57.10 13.17
CA GLY A 107 6.76 -56.37 12.65
C GLY A 107 6.53 -54.87 12.73
N VAL A 108 7.59 -54.13 13.07
CA VAL A 108 7.64 -52.67 12.94
C VAL A 108 8.55 -52.34 11.76
N VAL A 109 8.03 -51.60 10.78
CA VAL A 109 8.83 -51.12 9.64
C VAL A 109 9.15 -49.65 9.87
N MET A 110 10.45 -49.32 9.88
CA MET A 110 10.95 -47.95 10.01
C MET A 110 12.06 -47.70 8.97
N PRO A 111 11.81 -46.90 7.92
CA PRO A 111 12.85 -46.58 6.94
C PRO A 111 13.92 -45.64 7.53
N LEU A 112 15.19 -46.07 7.51
CA LEU A 112 16.32 -45.28 8.07
C LEU A 112 16.54 -43.93 7.35
N GLY A 113 16.11 -43.82 6.09
CA GLY A 113 16.16 -42.56 5.32
C GLY A 113 15.33 -41.42 5.92
N LEU A 114 14.43 -41.71 6.86
CA LEU A 114 13.64 -40.70 7.58
C LEU A 114 14.51 -39.72 8.36
N PHE A 115 15.54 -40.22 9.05
CA PHE A 115 16.36 -39.38 9.93
C PHE A 115 17.23 -38.39 9.16
N ILE A 116 17.58 -38.71 7.91
CA ILE A 116 18.42 -37.84 7.06
C ILE A 116 17.55 -36.86 6.26
N ASN A 117 16.47 -37.35 5.64
CA ASN A 117 15.67 -36.53 4.72
C ASN A 117 14.68 -35.62 5.45
N ASN A 118 14.11 -36.05 6.58
CA ASN A 118 13.10 -35.27 7.28
C ASN A 118 13.62 -33.92 7.81
N GLY A 119 14.87 -33.91 8.29
CA GLY A 119 15.53 -32.67 8.75
C GLY A 119 15.77 -31.69 7.61
N LYS A 120 16.22 -32.17 6.44
CA LYS A 120 16.43 -31.33 5.25
C LYS A 120 15.10 -30.76 4.73
N THR A 121 14.05 -31.57 4.65
CA THR A 121 12.71 -31.12 4.25
C THR A 121 12.16 -30.07 5.21
N THR A 122 12.28 -30.30 6.52
CA THR A 122 11.83 -29.33 7.53
C THR A 122 12.58 -28.01 7.43
N LYS A 123 13.91 -28.07 7.25
CA LYS A 123 14.73 -26.86 7.05
C LYS A 123 14.35 -26.11 5.77
N SER A 124 14.04 -26.83 4.68
CA SER A 124 13.55 -26.22 3.45
C SER A 124 12.20 -25.52 3.64
N ASN A 125 11.23 -26.18 4.28
CA ASN A 125 9.92 -25.60 4.57
C ASN A 125 10.05 -24.37 5.49
N TYR A 126 10.97 -24.41 6.46
CA TYR A 126 11.24 -23.27 7.33
C TYR A 126 11.70 -22.04 6.55
N TYR A 127 12.65 -22.20 5.63
CA TYR A 127 13.09 -21.06 4.80
C TYR A 127 12.00 -20.56 3.85
N LYS A 128 11.08 -21.43 3.40
CA LYS A 128 9.90 -20.98 2.63
C LYS A 128 8.98 -20.11 3.49
N TYR A 129 8.72 -20.53 4.73
CA TYR A 129 7.94 -19.75 5.70
C TYR A 129 8.59 -18.39 5.99
N GLU A 130 9.91 -18.36 6.26
CA GLU A 130 10.65 -17.11 6.48
C GLU A 130 10.60 -16.18 5.27
N ALA A 131 10.74 -16.72 4.06
CA ALA A 131 10.62 -15.93 2.82
C ALA A 131 9.23 -15.28 2.67
N LEU A 132 8.16 -15.98 3.08
CA LEU A 132 6.81 -15.43 3.08
C LEU A 132 6.64 -14.33 4.15
N ASN A 133 7.26 -14.47 5.32
CA ASN A 133 7.31 -13.40 6.32
C ASN A 133 8.01 -12.14 5.79
N ASP A 134 9.13 -12.30 5.09
CA ASP A 134 9.80 -11.18 4.44
C ASP A 134 8.93 -10.57 3.34
N GLN A 135 8.17 -11.39 2.61
CA GLN A 135 7.20 -10.92 1.61
C GLN A 135 6.09 -10.07 2.24
N ILE A 136 5.56 -10.44 3.42
CA ILE A 136 4.61 -9.60 4.17
C ILE A 136 5.23 -8.23 4.49
N ARG A 137 6.49 -8.21 4.94
CA ARG A 137 7.18 -6.96 5.29
C ARG A 137 7.37 -6.05 4.07
N ILE A 138 7.79 -6.64 2.96
CA ILE A 138 7.93 -5.93 1.67
C ILE A 138 6.58 -5.36 1.24
N GLU A 139 5.51 -6.15 1.34
CA GLU A 139 4.19 -5.71 0.92
C GLU A 139 3.65 -4.57 1.79
N LYS A 140 3.86 -4.64 3.12
CA LYS A 140 3.52 -3.53 4.04
C LYS A 140 4.28 -2.25 3.68
N GLN A 141 5.55 -2.34 3.30
CA GLN A 141 6.34 -1.20 2.85
C GLN A 141 5.85 -0.64 1.50
N ASN A 142 5.47 -1.52 0.56
CA ASN A 142 4.92 -1.13 -0.73
C ASN A 142 3.60 -0.37 -0.56
N ILE A 143 2.66 -0.92 0.22
CA ILE A 143 1.36 -0.27 0.50
C ILE A 143 1.58 1.07 1.17
N ARG A 144 2.49 1.15 2.16
CA ARG A 144 2.85 2.42 2.78
C ARG A 144 3.32 3.44 1.75
N LYS A 145 4.30 3.07 0.90
CA LYS A 145 4.81 3.97 -0.15
C LYS A 145 3.70 4.41 -1.10
N GLU A 146 2.83 3.49 -1.51
CA GLU A 146 1.73 3.72 -2.43
C GLU A 146 0.74 4.75 -1.86
N VAL A 147 0.31 4.57 -0.60
CA VAL A 147 -0.56 5.50 0.11
C VAL A 147 0.07 6.88 0.25
N LEU A 148 1.35 6.95 0.64
CA LEU A 148 2.05 8.23 0.77
C LEU A 148 2.13 8.99 -0.57
N ASN A 149 2.44 8.27 -1.65
CA ASN A 149 2.49 8.87 -2.99
C ASN A 149 1.11 9.38 -3.41
N LEU A 150 0.08 8.55 -3.32
CA LEU A 150 -1.29 8.92 -3.71
C LEU A 150 -1.84 10.07 -2.86
N TYR A 151 -1.51 10.12 -1.57
CA TYR A 151 -1.90 11.24 -0.72
C TYR A 151 -1.19 12.54 -1.13
N ASN A 152 0.09 12.49 -1.47
CA ASN A 152 0.81 13.65 -1.99
C ASN A 152 0.24 14.10 -3.34
N ASP A 153 -0.07 13.17 -4.24
CA ASP A 153 -0.70 13.46 -5.53
C ASP A 153 -2.09 14.07 -5.33
N TYR A 154 -2.86 13.61 -4.33
CA TYR A 154 -4.16 14.19 -3.98
C TYR A 154 -4.02 15.65 -3.54
N LEU A 155 -3.05 15.94 -2.65
CA LEU A 155 -2.79 17.32 -2.19
C LEU A 155 -2.35 18.21 -3.35
N LEU A 156 -1.46 17.72 -4.22
CA LEU A 156 -0.98 18.43 -5.39
C LEU A 156 -2.13 18.73 -6.37
N ASN A 157 -2.91 17.71 -6.74
CA ASN A 157 -4.02 17.84 -7.68
C ASN A 157 -5.10 18.77 -7.16
N LYS A 158 -5.35 18.79 -5.85
CA LYS A 158 -6.25 19.76 -5.21
C LYS A 158 -5.76 21.20 -5.37
N GLN A 159 -4.46 21.45 -5.18
CA GLN A 159 -3.87 22.78 -5.38
C GLN A 159 -3.87 23.19 -6.85
N LEU A 160 -3.50 22.28 -7.76
CA LEU A 160 -3.52 22.53 -9.21
C LEU A 160 -4.93 22.85 -9.71
N LEU A 161 -5.94 22.13 -9.22
CA LEU A 161 -7.33 22.40 -9.56
C LEU A 161 -7.74 23.81 -9.12
N ALA A 162 -7.38 24.23 -7.91
CA ALA A 162 -7.68 25.58 -7.42
C ALA A 162 -7.03 26.66 -8.32
N ILE A 163 -5.76 26.49 -8.70
CA ILE A 163 -5.06 27.40 -9.62
C ILE A 163 -5.76 27.46 -10.98
N ARG A 164 -6.15 26.31 -11.53
CA ARG A 164 -6.81 26.22 -12.83
C ARG A 164 -8.21 26.82 -12.83
N GLN A 165 -8.93 26.73 -11.72
CA GLN A 165 -10.22 27.40 -11.55
C GLN A 165 -10.06 28.93 -11.59
N THR A 166 -9.02 29.48 -10.96
CA THR A 166 -8.70 30.92 -11.05
C THR A 166 -8.41 31.34 -12.49
N ILE A 167 -7.57 30.59 -13.21
CA ILE A 167 -7.27 30.87 -14.63
C ILE A 167 -8.54 30.85 -15.48
N LEU A 168 -9.41 29.86 -15.28
CA LEU A 168 -10.69 29.78 -16.00
C LEU A 168 -11.59 30.99 -15.70
N GLN A 169 -11.62 31.45 -14.45
CA GLN A 169 -12.36 32.64 -14.05
C GLN A 169 -11.82 33.90 -14.74
N ASP A 170 -10.48 34.07 -14.78
CA ASP A 170 -9.84 35.19 -15.46
C ASP A 170 -10.11 35.17 -16.97
N SER A 171 -9.98 34.00 -17.62
CA SER A 171 -10.31 33.82 -19.03
C SER A 171 -11.79 34.08 -19.33
N LYS A 172 -12.70 33.76 -18.40
CA LYS A 172 -14.13 34.09 -18.52
C LYS A 172 -14.37 35.60 -18.47
N ILE A 173 -13.72 36.30 -17.54
CA ILE A 173 -13.83 37.77 -17.41
C ILE A 173 -13.26 38.44 -18.67
N LEU A 174 -12.13 37.96 -19.17
CA LEU A 174 -11.52 38.47 -20.39
C LEU A 174 -12.42 38.27 -21.61
N LEU A 175 -13.00 37.08 -21.76
CA LEU A 175 -13.97 36.78 -22.83
C LEU A 175 -15.16 37.73 -22.78
N SER A 176 -15.76 37.93 -21.60
CA SER A 176 -16.90 38.85 -21.42
C SER A 176 -16.55 40.28 -21.83
N ARG A 177 -15.37 40.77 -21.46
CA ARG A 177 -14.90 42.12 -21.85
C ARG A 177 -14.66 42.23 -23.35
N HIS A 178 -14.11 41.18 -23.97
CA HIS A 178 -13.89 41.17 -25.41
C HIS A 178 -15.20 41.03 -26.20
N GLU A 179 -16.19 40.33 -25.66
CA GLU A 179 -17.53 40.28 -26.22
C GLU A 179 -18.18 41.67 -26.25
N GLU A 180 -18.16 42.40 -25.14
CA GLU A 180 -18.65 43.79 -25.08
C GLU A 180 -17.95 44.70 -26.09
N LYS A 181 -16.61 44.66 -26.14
CA LYS A 181 -15.82 45.45 -27.09
C LYS A 181 -16.09 45.07 -28.54
N PHE A 182 -16.33 43.80 -28.82
CA PHE A 182 -16.64 43.33 -30.17
C PHE A 182 -18.01 43.83 -30.63
N VAL A 183 -19.02 43.79 -29.75
CA VAL A 183 -20.36 44.35 -29.99
C VAL A 183 -20.29 45.85 -30.27
N ASN A 184 -19.40 46.57 -29.57
CA ASN A 184 -19.15 48.00 -29.81
C ASN A 184 -18.30 48.28 -31.06
N GLY A 185 -17.79 47.26 -31.75
CA GLY A 185 -16.90 47.41 -32.91
C GLY A 185 -15.47 47.85 -32.58
N GLU A 186 -15.05 47.78 -31.31
CA GLU A 186 -13.71 48.19 -30.83
C GLU A 186 -12.61 47.16 -31.09
N ILE A 187 -12.98 45.89 -31.31
CA ILE A 187 -12.04 44.80 -31.62
C ILE A 187 -12.47 43.99 -32.84
N THR A 188 -11.55 43.23 -33.42
CA THR A 188 -11.82 42.35 -34.57
C THR A 188 -12.46 41.02 -34.15
N LEU A 189 -13.19 40.40 -35.08
CA LEU A 189 -13.74 39.05 -34.92
C LEU A 189 -12.64 38.01 -34.64
N GLU A 190 -11.46 38.18 -35.23
CA GLU A 190 -10.31 37.31 -35.01
C GLU A 190 -9.88 37.32 -33.53
N LEU A 191 -9.75 38.51 -32.92
CA LEU A 191 -9.37 38.62 -31.51
C LEU A 191 -10.42 38.03 -30.57
N TYR A 192 -11.71 38.26 -30.86
CA TYR A 192 -12.81 37.64 -30.13
C TYR A 192 -12.74 36.10 -30.21
N THR A 193 -12.52 35.56 -31.41
CA THR A 193 -12.45 34.11 -31.66
C THR A 193 -11.26 33.48 -30.92
N ILE A 194 -10.09 34.13 -30.92
CA ILE A 194 -8.91 33.67 -30.18
C ILE A 194 -9.21 33.60 -28.68
N THR A 195 -9.86 34.63 -28.12
CA THR A 195 -10.21 34.68 -26.70
C THR A 195 -11.24 33.60 -26.34
N SER A 196 -12.25 33.40 -27.19
CA SER A 196 -13.24 32.33 -27.01
C SER A 196 -12.60 30.94 -27.05
N LYS A 197 -11.65 30.71 -27.97
CA LYS A 197 -10.87 29.47 -28.02
C LYS A 197 -10.02 29.27 -26.77
N GLN A 198 -9.40 30.34 -26.26
CA GLN A 198 -8.61 30.28 -25.02
C GLN A 198 -9.49 29.89 -23.82
N TYR A 199 -10.65 30.53 -23.63
CA TYR A 199 -11.60 30.17 -22.58
C TYR A 199 -12.03 28.70 -22.65
N ASN A 200 -12.34 28.20 -23.85
CA ASN A 200 -12.70 26.80 -24.04
C ASN A 200 -11.54 25.85 -23.72
N THR A 201 -10.31 26.23 -24.07
CA THR A 201 -9.10 25.47 -23.75
C THR A 201 -8.89 25.39 -22.23
N ASP A 202 -8.98 26.51 -21.52
CA ASP A 202 -8.86 26.56 -20.06
C ASP A 202 -9.98 25.75 -19.38
N LYS A 203 -11.20 25.80 -19.93
CA LYS A 203 -12.33 25.01 -19.44
C LYS A 203 -12.07 23.51 -19.58
N THR A 204 -11.53 23.06 -20.72
CA THR A 204 -11.15 21.65 -20.89
C THR A 204 -10.04 21.24 -19.94
N ALA A 205 -9.05 22.11 -19.68
CA ALA A 205 -7.98 21.83 -18.73
C ALA A 205 -8.49 21.65 -17.29
N VAL A 206 -9.46 22.47 -16.85
CA VAL A 206 -10.12 22.29 -15.53
C VAL A 206 -10.84 20.94 -15.46
N LEU A 207 -11.57 20.55 -16.51
CA LEU A 207 -12.27 19.26 -16.54
C LEU A 207 -11.30 18.08 -16.44
N SER A 208 -10.16 18.14 -17.13
CA SER A 208 -9.10 17.14 -17.02
C SER A 208 -8.55 17.05 -15.59
N MET A 209 -8.33 18.19 -14.92
CA MET A 209 -7.83 18.23 -13.54
C MET A 209 -8.85 17.68 -12.53
N ILE A 210 -10.15 17.93 -12.75
CA ILE A 210 -11.21 17.32 -11.94
C ILE A 210 -11.20 15.80 -12.10
N HIS A 211 -11.03 15.31 -13.33
CA HIS A 211 -10.94 13.88 -13.60
C HIS A 211 -9.71 13.26 -12.90
N GLU A 212 -8.54 13.89 -13.04
CA GLU A 212 -7.30 13.43 -12.40
C GLU A 212 -7.40 13.39 -10.89
N LEU A 213 -7.94 14.44 -10.26
CA LEU A 213 -8.20 14.44 -8.81
C LEU A 213 -9.14 13.30 -8.39
N LYS A 214 -10.21 13.05 -9.15
CA LYS A 214 -11.13 11.93 -8.86
C LYS A 214 -10.47 10.57 -8.99
N GLN A 215 -9.58 10.41 -9.97
CA GLN A 215 -8.81 9.18 -10.14
C GLN A 215 -7.91 8.95 -8.92
N THR A 216 -7.14 9.98 -8.51
CA THR A 216 -6.29 9.88 -7.31
C THR A 216 -7.08 9.58 -6.05
N VAL A 217 -8.26 10.18 -5.88
CA VAL A 217 -9.17 9.86 -4.76
C VAL A 217 -9.60 8.40 -4.82
N THR A 218 -10.07 7.93 -5.97
CA THR A 218 -10.52 6.54 -6.15
C THR A 218 -9.42 5.53 -5.82
N ASP A 219 -8.20 5.79 -6.29
CA ASP A 219 -7.05 4.92 -6.05
C ASP A 219 -6.66 4.90 -4.57
N LEU A 220 -6.70 6.07 -3.90
CA LEU A 220 -6.44 6.16 -2.47
C LEU A 220 -7.53 5.46 -1.63
N GLU A 221 -8.79 5.64 -1.99
CA GLU A 221 -9.96 4.99 -1.36
C GLU A 221 -9.90 3.47 -1.49
N ALA A 222 -9.47 2.97 -2.65
CA ALA A 222 -9.30 1.53 -2.88
C ALA A 222 -8.25 0.90 -1.96
N LEU A 223 -7.20 1.64 -1.59
CA LEU A 223 -6.16 1.16 -0.68
C LEU A 223 -6.58 1.21 0.79
N ILE A 224 -7.23 2.31 1.23
CA ILE A 224 -7.67 2.48 2.63
C ILE A 224 -8.99 1.74 2.92
N GLY A 225 -9.76 1.38 1.89
CA GLY A 225 -11.02 0.65 2.02
C GLY A 225 -12.21 1.49 2.48
N MET A 226 -12.11 2.82 2.41
CA MET A 226 -13.18 3.76 2.75
C MET A 226 -13.02 5.07 2.01
N ASN A 227 -14.05 5.91 2.06
CA ASN A 227 -14.04 7.24 1.44
C ASN A 227 -13.04 8.18 2.14
N ILE A 228 -12.30 8.98 1.35
CA ILE A 228 -11.20 9.80 1.85
C ILE A 228 -11.69 10.92 2.78
N GLU A 229 -12.84 11.53 2.48
CA GLU A 229 -13.41 12.58 3.33
C GLU A 229 -13.76 12.03 4.72
N ILE A 230 -14.38 10.84 4.77
CA ILE A 230 -14.70 10.16 6.05
C ILE A 230 -13.41 9.83 6.83
N ALA A 231 -12.39 9.33 6.14
CA ALA A 231 -11.11 9.00 6.76
C ALA A 231 -10.44 10.25 7.37
N LEU A 232 -10.41 11.36 6.63
CA LEU A 232 -9.85 12.63 7.11
C LEU A 232 -10.65 13.20 8.30
N ASP A 233 -11.98 13.11 8.27
CA ASP A 233 -12.84 13.54 9.37
C ASP A 233 -12.63 12.70 10.65
N GLN A 234 -12.42 11.39 10.49
CA GLN A 234 -12.08 10.51 11.61
C GLN A 234 -10.72 10.90 12.20
N ILE A 235 -9.71 11.10 11.34
CA ILE A 235 -8.37 11.53 11.75
C ILE A 235 -8.42 12.86 12.51
N HIS A 236 -9.21 13.82 12.00
CA HIS A 236 -9.37 15.13 12.61
C HIS A 236 -10.03 15.03 14.00
N ARG A 237 -11.12 14.27 14.14
CA ARG A 237 -11.78 14.02 15.42
C ARG A 237 -10.85 13.41 16.46
N GLU A 238 -10.09 12.40 16.07
CA GLU A 238 -9.10 11.76 16.94
C GLU A 238 -7.95 12.71 17.34
N SER A 239 -7.57 13.63 16.46
CA SER A 239 -6.55 14.65 16.76
C SER A 239 -7.06 15.73 17.72
N GLY A 240 -8.35 16.09 17.64
CA GLY A 240 -8.99 17.07 18.53
C GLY A 240 -9.24 16.55 19.96
N THR A 241 -9.42 15.25 20.13
CA THR A 241 -9.62 14.62 21.47
C THR A 241 -8.35 14.45 22.30
N ARG A 242 -7.17 14.80 21.77
CA ARG A 242 -5.86 14.63 22.45
C ARG A 242 -5.30 15.93 23.06
N ASN A 243 -6.11 16.98 23.17
CA ASN A 243 -5.77 18.22 23.87
C ASN A 243 -6.46 18.31 25.23
#